data_AF-A0A8J6HYT9-F1
#
_entry.id   AF-A0A8J6HYT9-F1
#
_cell.length_a   1.000
_cell.length_b   1.000
_cell.length_c   1.000
_cell.angle_alpha   90.00
_cell.angle_beta   90.00
_cell.angle_gamma   90.00
#
_symmetry.space_group_name_H-M   'P 1'
#
loop_
_entity.id
_entity.type
_entity.pdbx_description
1 polymer ?
#
loop_
_entity_poly.entity_id
_entity_poly.type
_entity_poly.pdbx_seq_one_letter_code
_entity_poly.pdbx_strand_id
1 'polypeptide(L)'
;MGFLKYIRAQWDRSAAVLAAVIGLVSLLLGWIGTSGTEHLAKQMPYIVSGGMAGIFFLGVGAVLWISADLRDEWRELRSLGAQLREEKLELRLAVDGVQAATYDRPVPSHAGAGS
;
A
#
# COMPACT_ATOMS: atom_id res chain seq x y z
N MET A 1 14.68 -19.76 -6.30
CA MET A 1 14.79 -18.28 -6.47
C MET A 1 13.54 -17.53 -5.97
N GLY A 2 12.95 -17.90 -4.82
CA GLY A 2 11.78 -17.20 -4.25
C GLY A 2 12.08 -16.43 -2.95
N PHE A 3 13.11 -16.87 -2.21
CA PHE A 3 13.49 -16.33 -0.90
C PHE A 3 13.92 -14.86 -0.95
N LEU A 4 14.77 -14.49 -1.91
CA LEU A 4 15.20 -13.09 -2.13
C LEU A 4 14.03 -12.17 -2.51
N LYS A 5 13.00 -12.70 -3.18
CA LYS A 5 11.81 -11.94 -3.59
C LYS A 5 10.84 -11.73 -2.41
N TYR A 6 10.71 -12.72 -1.53
CA TYR A 6 9.92 -12.62 -0.30
C TYR A 6 10.57 -11.67 0.71
N ILE A 7 11.89 -11.79 0.87
CA ILE A 7 12.71 -10.85 1.65
C ILE A 7 12.54 -9.43 1.09
N ARG A 8 12.68 -9.22 -0.22
CA ARG A 8 12.53 -7.87 -0.80
C ARG A 8 11.10 -7.31 -0.75
N ALA A 9 10.08 -8.18 -0.73
CA ALA A 9 8.68 -7.77 -0.61
C ALA A 9 8.27 -7.40 0.82
N GLN A 10 8.90 -7.98 1.85
CA GLN A 10 8.69 -7.59 3.27
C GLN A 10 9.76 -6.61 3.80
N TRP A 11 10.85 -6.40 3.07
CA TRP A 11 11.96 -5.53 3.50
C TRP A 11 11.54 -4.09 3.76
N ASP A 12 10.54 -3.56 3.06
CA ASP A 12 10.11 -2.16 3.26
C ASP A 12 9.59 -1.92 4.68
N ARG A 13 8.75 -2.83 5.20
CA ARG A 13 8.23 -2.75 6.58
C ARG A 13 9.34 -2.98 7.60
N SER A 14 10.17 -4.00 7.40
CA SER A 14 11.30 -4.28 8.30
C SER A 14 12.33 -3.14 8.31
N ALA A 15 12.60 -2.51 7.16
CA ALA A 15 13.49 -1.36 7.04
C ALA A 15 12.89 -0.11 7.68
N ALA A 16 11.59 0.14 7.52
CA ALA A 16 10.88 1.23 8.18
C ALA A 16 10.94 1.09 9.72
N VAL A 17 10.62 -0.11 10.24
CA VAL A 17 10.70 -0.40 11.68
C VAL A 17 12.14 -0.27 12.18
N LEU A 18 13.11 -0.83 11.47
CA LEU A 18 14.52 -0.75 11.84
C LEU A 18 15.00 0.71 11.88
N ALA A 19 14.66 1.52 10.88
CA ALA A 19 14.99 2.94 10.84
C ALA A 19 14.34 3.71 12.00
N ALA A 20 13.07 3.41 12.32
CA ALA A 20 12.37 4.03 13.44
C ALA A 20 13.01 3.67 14.79
N VAL A 21 13.37 2.39 14.99
CA VAL A 21 14.06 1.93 16.20
C VAL A 21 15.44 2.59 16.34
N ILE A 22 16.21 2.67 15.26
CA ILE A 22 17.51 3.37 15.25
C ILE A 22 17.32 4.84 15.62
N GLY A 23 16.34 5.52 15.03
CA GLY A 23 16.04 6.92 15.35
C GLY A 23 15.65 7.13 16.82
N LEU A 24 14.81 6.24 17.37
CA LEU A 24 14.44 6.26 18.78
C LEU A 24 15.65 6.06 19.70
N VAL A 25 16.51 5.09 19.38
CA VAL A 25 17.74 4.84 20.13
C VAL A 25 18.68 6.04 20.08
N SER A 26 18.84 6.69 18.92
CA SER A 26 19.63 7.92 18.79
C SER A 26 19.10 9.06 19.68
N LEU A 27 17.78 9.23 19.77
CA LEU A 27 17.17 10.21 20.66
C LEU A 27 17.42 9.89 22.14
N LEU A 28 17.29 8.61 22.53
CA LEU A 28 17.54 8.17 23.91
C LEU A 28 19.00 8.38 24.30
N LEU A 29 19.95 8.06 23.42
CA LEU A 29 21.38 8.29 23.65
C LEU A 29 21.70 9.80 23.73
N GLY A 30 21.11 10.61 22.87
CA GLY A 30 21.22 12.07 22.94
C GLY A 30 20.69 12.64 24.26
N TRP A 31 19.54 12.14 24.73
CA TRP A 31 18.95 12.51 26.02
C TRP A 31 19.85 12.13 27.20
N ILE A 32 20.32 10.88 27.25
CA ILE A 32 21.21 10.38 28.31
C ILE A 32 22.49 11.23 28.36
N GLY A 33 23.13 11.49 27.23
CA GLY A 33 24.34 12.32 27.15
C GLY A 33 24.11 13.76 27.62
N THR A 34 22.95 14.34 27.30
CA THR A 34 22.59 15.71 27.70
C THR A 34 22.25 15.81 29.19
N SER A 35 21.54 14.81 29.74
CA SER A 35 21.10 14.79 31.14
C SER A 35 22.24 14.70 32.16
N GLY A 36 23.42 14.22 31.74
CA GLY A 36 24.60 14.07 32.60
C GLY A 36 25.57 15.26 32.62
N THR A 37 25.33 16.33 31.86
CA THR A 37 26.27 17.46 31.76
C THR A 37 25.75 18.73 32.44
N GLU A 38 26.38 19.19 33.52
CA GLU A 38 26.01 20.45 34.22
C GLU A 38 26.38 21.74 33.46
N HIS A 39 27.32 21.66 32.50
CA HIS A 39 27.75 22.83 31.72
C HIS A 39 27.02 22.91 30.38
N LEU A 40 26.22 23.97 30.21
CA LEU A 40 25.41 24.23 29.02
C LEU A 40 26.23 24.21 27.71
N ALA A 41 27.48 24.67 27.76
CA ALA A 41 28.40 24.65 26.61
C ALA A 41 28.76 23.22 26.13
N LYS A 42 28.73 22.23 27.03
CA LYS A 42 29.01 20.82 26.70
C LYS A 42 27.75 20.05 26.26
N GLN A 43 26.55 20.60 26.45
CA GLN A 43 25.28 19.97 26.05
C GLN A 43 24.95 20.15 24.56
N MET A 44 25.33 21.29 23.97
CA MET A 44 25.04 21.62 22.55
C MET A 44 25.46 20.53 21.55
N PRO A 45 26.65 19.91 21.64
CA PRO A 45 27.06 18.86 20.71
C PRO A 45 26.19 17.59 20.79
N TYR A 46 25.71 17.22 21.98
CA TYR A 46 24.87 16.04 22.18
C TYR A 46 23.44 16.26 21.67
N ILE A 47 22.89 17.46 21.89
CA ILE A 47 21.58 17.85 21.36
C ILE A 47 21.60 17.90 19.84
N VAL A 48 22.64 18.51 19.25
CA VAL A 48 22.76 18.64 17.79
C VAL A 48 22.95 17.27 17.15
N SER A 49 23.86 16.42 17.66
CA SER A 49 24.14 15.11 17.04
C SER A 49 23.04 14.07 17.31
N GLY A 50 22.60 13.90 18.56
CA GLY A 50 21.57 12.94 18.92
C GLY A 50 20.18 13.35 18.43
N GLY A 51 19.87 14.65 18.50
CA GLY A 51 18.61 15.22 18.00
C GLY A 51 18.50 15.19 16.48
N MET A 52 19.51 15.67 15.75
CA MET A 52 19.45 15.66 14.27
C MET A 52 19.47 14.25 13.71
N ALA A 53 20.33 13.36 14.23
CA ALA A 53 20.35 11.97 13.78
C ALA A 53 19.02 11.27 14.11
N GLY A 54 18.49 11.46 15.31
CA GLY A 54 17.20 10.89 15.73
C GLY A 54 16.04 11.35 14.84
N ILE A 55 15.90 12.65 14.61
CA ILE A 55 14.85 13.21 13.74
C ILE A 55 15.02 12.71 12.29
N PHE A 56 16.25 12.67 11.78
CA PHE A 56 16.53 12.17 10.44
C PHE A 56 16.08 10.71 10.27
N PHE A 57 16.50 9.82 11.18
CA PHE A 57 16.16 8.40 11.09
C PHE A 57 14.67 8.13 11.34
N LEU A 58 14.02 8.87 12.24
CA LEU A 58 12.57 8.81 12.41
C LEU A 58 11.82 9.28 11.15
N GLY A 59 12.27 10.37 10.53
CA GLY A 59 11.70 10.87 9.28
C GLY A 59 11.81 9.84 8.15
N VAL A 60 13.00 9.25 7.96
CA VAL A 60 13.22 8.17 6.98
C VAL A 60 12.32 6.97 7.29
N GLY A 61 12.23 6.54 8.56
CA GLY A 61 11.36 5.45 8.98
C GLY A 61 9.88 5.72 8.67
N ALA A 62 9.40 6.93 8.95
CA ALA A 62 8.03 7.35 8.66
C ALA A 62 7.73 7.37 7.14
N VAL A 63 8.63 7.92 6.33
CA VAL A 63 8.47 7.95 4.86
C VAL A 63 8.44 6.53 4.28
N LEU A 64 9.34 5.65 4.73
CA LEU A 64 9.36 4.25 4.32
C LEU A 64 8.07 3.54 4.71
N TRP A 65 7.59 3.77 5.93
CA TRP A 65 6.33 3.20 6.41
C TRP A 65 5.15 3.61 5.53
N ILE A 66 4.98 4.92 5.28
CA ILE A 66 3.90 5.45 4.44
C ILE A 66 4.01 4.91 3.01
N SER A 67 5.23 4.84 2.46
CA SER A 67 5.44 4.29 1.11
C SER A 67 5.07 2.82 1.00
N ALA A 68 5.30 2.04 2.05
CA ALA A 68 4.90 0.63 2.12
C ALA A 68 3.38 0.51 2.20
N ASP A 69 2.74 1.31 3.05
CA ASP A 69 1.29 1.33 3.23
C ASP A 69 0.55 1.72 1.94
N LEU A 70 1.04 2.76 1.25
CA LEU A 70 0.53 3.12 -0.08
C LEU A 70 0.69 1.97 -1.07
N ARG A 71 1.85 1.30 -1.08
CA ARG A 71 2.04 0.15 -1.98
C ARG A 71 1.09 -1.01 -1.66
N ASP A 72 0.69 -1.19 -0.40
CA ASP A 72 -0.32 -2.15 0.03
C ASP A 72 -1.71 -1.74 -0.51
N GLU A 73 -2.14 -0.50 -0.27
CA GLU A 73 -3.42 0.02 -0.75
C GLU A 73 -3.57 -0.07 -2.27
N TRP A 74 -2.51 0.27 -3.01
CA TRP A 74 -2.54 0.19 -4.47
C TRP A 74 -2.64 -1.26 -4.98
N ARG A 75 -2.15 -2.25 -4.22
CA ARG A 75 -2.36 -3.67 -4.54
C ARG A 75 -3.82 -4.04 -4.37
N GLU A 76 -4.46 -3.55 -3.31
CA GLU A 76 -5.87 -3.79 -3.01
C GLU A 76 -6.79 -3.11 -4.04
N LEU A 77 -6.53 -1.86 -4.40
CA LEU A 77 -7.29 -1.18 -5.45
C LEU A 77 -7.22 -1.91 -6.80
N ARG A 78 -6.05 -2.48 -7.13
CA ARG A 78 -5.89 -3.29 -8.35
C ARG A 78 -6.66 -4.60 -8.28
N SER A 79 -6.71 -5.28 -7.13
CA SER A 79 -7.46 -6.53 -6.99
C SER A 79 -8.96 -6.27 -7.08
N LEU A 80 -9.48 -5.25 -6.41
CA LEU A 80 -10.89 -4.83 -6.51
C LEU A 80 -11.25 -4.44 -7.94
N GLY A 81 -10.40 -3.67 -8.61
CA GLY A 81 -10.60 -3.31 -10.01
C GLY A 81 -10.57 -4.50 -10.96
N ALA A 82 -9.85 -5.58 -10.63
CA ALA A 82 -9.86 -6.82 -11.40
C ALA A 82 -11.17 -7.59 -11.21
N GLN A 83 -11.63 -7.76 -9.96
CA GLN A 83 -12.89 -8.44 -9.64
C GLN A 83 -14.10 -7.75 -10.31
N LEU A 84 -14.17 -6.42 -10.25
CA LEU A 84 -15.24 -5.66 -10.91
C LEU A 84 -15.22 -5.81 -12.44
N ARG A 85 -14.05 -5.98 -13.05
CA ARG A 85 -13.95 -6.22 -14.51
C ARG A 85 -14.45 -7.61 -14.88
N GLU A 86 -14.12 -8.61 -14.07
CA GLU A 86 -14.57 -9.99 -14.24
C GLU A 86 -16.09 -10.09 -14.11
N GLU A 87 -16.67 -9.53 -13.04
CA GLU A 87 -18.12 -9.50 -12.84
C GLU A 87 -18.84 -8.77 -13.98
N LYS A 88 -18.31 -7.62 -14.43
CA LYS A 88 -18.87 -6.91 -15.59
C LYS A 88 -18.79 -7.72 -16.88
N LEU A 89 -17.76 -8.54 -17.06
CA LEU A 89 -17.63 -9.40 -18.23
C LEU A 89 -18.67 -10.52 -18.19
N GLU A 90 -18.83 -11.18 -17.04
CA GLU A 90 -19.85 -12.21 -16.84
C GLU A 90 -21.26 -11.69 -17.09
N LEU A 91 -21.58 -10.50 -16.55
CA LEU A 91 -22.86 -9.85 -16.77
C LEU A 91 -23.09 -9.50 -18.24
N ARG A 92 -22.07 -9.01 -18.96
CA ARG A 92 -22.18 -8.72 -20.40
C ARG A 92 -22.44 -9.98 -21.21
N LEU A 93 -21.70 -11.05 -20.93
CA LEU A 93 -21.89 -12.34 -21.61
C LEU A 93 -23.29 -12.92 -21.35
N ALA A 94 -23.80 -12.79 -20.12
CA ALA A 94 -25.16 -13.22 -19.78
C ALA A 94 -26.22 -12.41 -20.54
N VAL A 95 -26.09 -11.08 -20.61
CA VAL A 95 -26.99 -10.20 -21.36
C VAL A 95 -26.96 -10.52 -22.86
N ASP A 96 -25.76 -10.66 -23.44
CA ASP A 96 -25.58 -10.99 -24.85
C ASP A 96 -26.19 -12.36 -25.19
N GLY A 97 -26.03 -13.34 -24.29
CA GLY A 97 -26.65 -14.67 -24.42
C GLY A 97 -28.18 -14.62 -24.39
N VAL A 98 -28.77 -13.83 -23.50
CA VAL A 98 -30.23 -13.62 -23.45
C VAL A 98 -30.74 -12.92 -24.71
N GLN A 99 -29.99 -11.94 -25.22
CA GLN A 99 -30.34 -11.20 -26.44
C GLN A 99 -30.32 -12.13 -27.66
N ALA A 100 -29.28 -12.97 -27.78
CA ALA A 100 -29.16 -13.95 -28.85
C ALA A 100 -30.32 -14.97 -28.82
N ALA A 101 -30.67 -15.48 -27.64
CA ALA A 101 -31.82 -16.39 -27.47
C ALA A 101 -33.17 -15.71 -27.75
N THR A 102 -33.27 -14.39 -27.54
CA THR A 102 -34.48 -13.63 -27.84
C THR A 102 -34.61 -13.34 -29.34
N TYR A 103 -33.49 -13.11 -30.03
CA TYR A 103 -33.44 -12.86 -31.47
C TYR A 103 -33.76 -14.11 -32.29
N ASP A 104 -33.33 -15.29 -31.82
CA ASP A 104 -33.55 -16.58 -32.50
C ASP A 104 -34.99 -17.12 -32.35
N ARG A 105 -35.87 -16.44 -31.59
CA ARG A 105 -37.27 -16.86 -31.55
C ARG A 105 -37.94 -16.60 -32.90
N PRO A 106 -38.52 -17.62 -33.56
CA PRO A 106 -39.22 -17.42 -34.81
C PRO A 106 -40.37 -16.44 -34.58
N VAL A 107 -40.32 -15.30 -35.29
CA VAL A 107 -41.42 -14.34 -35.29
C VAL A 107 -42.65 -15.09 -35.80
N PRO A 108 -43.75 -15.17 -35.03
CA PRO A 108 -44.96 -15.81 -35.52
C PRO A 108 -45.40 -15.07 -36.77
N SER A 109 -45.19 -15.71 -37.91
CA SER A 109 -45.67 -15.24 -39.21
C SER A 109 -47.18 -15.06 -39.07
N HIS A 110 -47.65 -13.82 -39.13
CA HIS A 110 -49.08 -13.49 -39.21
C HIS A 110 -49.69 -13.89 -40.57
N ALA A 111 -49.22 -14.99 -41.18
CA ALA A 111 -49.81 -15.60 -42.36
C ALA A 111 -51.09 -16.35 -41.95
N GLY A 112 -52.17 -15.62 -41.72
CA GLY A 112 -53.46 -16.20 -41.37
C GLY A 112 -54.59 -15.22 -41.09
N ALA A 113 -54.49 -13.96 -41.54
CA ALA A 113 -55.58 -13.00 -41.43
C ALA A 113 -55.85 -12.36 -42.80
N GLY A 114 -56.74 -12.96 -43.59
CA GLY A 114 -57.17 -12.40 -44.87
C GLY A 114 -57.58 -13.46 -45.88
N SER A 115 -58.61 -14.24 -45.55
CA SER A 115 -59.47 -14.94 -46.51
C SER A 115 -60.74 -14.13 -46.70
#